data_AF-A0A534VZB9-F1
#
_entry.id   AF-A0A534VZB9-F1
#
_cell.length_a   1.000
_cell.length_b   1.000
_cell.length_c   1.000
_cell.angle_alpha   90.00
_cell.angle_beta   90.00
_cell.angle_gamma   90.00
#
_symmetry.space_group_name_H-M   'P 1'
#
loop_
_entity.id
_entity.type
_entity.pdbx_description
1 polymer ?
#
loop_
_entity_poly.entity_id
_entity_poly.type
_entity_poly.pdbx_seq_one_letter_code
_entity_poly.pdbx_strand_id
1 'polypeptide(L)'
;MPCFLGACALALTLGAPASADDFFFSAGEPDGLMAAASRPESRGKIEIEAADDFILAAPTLLDRATFTGLLFHGGPGEIRQVRVEIYRVFPNDSDTTRTIQVPTRTNSPSDVALADRSTADGNLQFTATVLDSHFPVANSVINGIRPSPDQFTGGEGAVAGQEIRFDVEFDPPFDLSADHFFFVPQVQLQGQGGNFLWLSAPRPGPQFPGDLQMWIRNANLDPDWLRVGTDIVDGASPPTFNGSFSLSGETQ
;
A
#
# COMPACT_ATOMS: atom_id res chain seq x y z
N MET A 1 -57.48 4.38 -50.53
CA MET A 1 -56.32 4.68 -49.66
C MET A 1 -56.82 4.82 -48.23
N PRO A 2 -56.69 3.79 -47.37
CA PRO A 2 -56.88 3.97 -45.94
C PRO A 2 -55.56 4.42 -45.30
N CYS A 3 -55.63 5.49 -44.51
CA CYS A 3 -54.51 6.07 -43.78
C CYS A 3 -54.39 5.34 -42.43
N PHE A 4 -53.30 4.59 -42.22
CA PHE A 4 -52.96 4.02 -40.92
C PHE A 4 -52.07 5.01 -40.17
N LEU A 5 -52.59 5.62 -39.10
CA LEU A 5 -51.74 6.26 -38.08
C LEU A 5 -51.21 5.17 -37.15
N GLY A 6 -49.92 4.85 -37.27
CA GLY A 6 -49.20 4.04 -36.29
C GLY A 6 -48.79 4.91 -35.10
N ALA A 7 -49.30 4.58 -33.91
CA ALA A 7 -48.83 5.18 -32.67
C ALA A 7 -47.56 4.45 -32.21
N CYS A 8 -46.40 5.12 -32.26
CA CYS A 8 -45.18 4.66 -31.59
C CYS A 8 -45.30 4.96 -30.09
N ALA A 9 -45.49 3.94 -29.27
CA ALA A 9 -45.39 4.06 -27.82
C ALA A 9 -43.90 4.03 -27.42
N LEU A 10 -43.40 5.14 -26.88
CA LEU A 10 -42.07 5.22 -26.27
C LEU A 10 -42.15 4.60 -24.87
N ALA A 11 -41.61 3.39 -24.70
CA ALA A 11 -41.48 2.76 -23.39
C ALA A 11 -40.30 3.40 -22.65
N LEU A 12 -40.59 4.30 -21.71
CA LEU A 12 -39.62 4.81 -20.74
C LEU A 12 -39.38 3.72 -19.69
N THR A 13 -38.28 2.98 -19.82
CA THR A 13 -37.80 2.10 -18.75
C THR A 13 -37.24 2.98 -17.63
N LEU A 14 -37.96 3.09 -16.52
CA LEU A 14 -37.43 3.64 -15.27
C LEU A 14 -36.34 2.68 -14.79
N GLY A 15 -35.07 3.02 -15.02
CA GLY A 15 -33.95 2.36 -14.36
C GLY A 15 -34.05 2.59 -12.85
N ALA A 16 -33.89 1.53 -12.06
CA ALA A 16 -33.72 1.69 -10.62
C ALA A 16 -32.48 2.57 -10.36
N PRO A 17 -32.51 3.48 -9.37
CA PRO A 17 -31.30 4.18 -8.97
C PRO A 17 -30.27 3.13 -8.51
N ALA A 18 -29.07 3.16 -9.08
CA ALA A 18 -27.94 2.43 -8.51
C ALA A 18 -27.62 3.08 -7.16
N SER A 19 -27.74 2.32 -6.08
CA SER A 19 -27.22 2.73 -4.77
C SER A 19 -25.80 2.24 -4.72
N ALA A 20 -24.84 3.15 -4.50
CA ALA A 20 -23.51 2.75 -4.12
C ALA A 20 -23.56 2.22 -2.67
N ASP A 21 -22.88 1.11 -2.40
CA ASP A 21 -22.71 0.58 -1.05
C ASP A 21 -21.37 1.08 -0.49
N ASP A 22 -21.33 1.38 0.81
CA ASP A 22 -20.08 1.75 1.49
C ASP A 22 -19.09 0.58 1.43
N PHE A 23 -17.85 0.87 1.03
CA PHE A 23 -16.73 -0.05 1.07
C PHE A 23 -15.81 0.24 2.27
N PHE A 24 -15.39 -0.82 2.97
CA PHE A 24 -14.38 -0.74 4.02
C PHE A 24 -13.48 -1.98 4.04
N PHE A 25 -12.18 -1.75 4.20
CA PHE A 25 -11.17 -2.79 4.40
C PHE A 25 -10.22 -2.37 5.54
N SER A 26 -9.72 -3.33 6.33
CA SER A 26 -8.64 -3.09 7.29
C SER A 26 -7.78 -4.32 7.54
N ALA A 27 -6.47 -4.10 7.54
CA ALA A 27 -5.47 -5.10 7.91
C ALA A 27 -5.17 -5.11 9.43
N GLY A 28 -5.71 -4.16 10.20
CA GLY A 28 -5.59 -4.08 11.65
C GLY A 28 -4.62 -3.02 12.16
N GLU A 29 -4.55 -2.89 13.48
CA GLU A 29 -3.70 -1.93 14.19
C GLU A 29 -2.26 -2.45 14.36
N PRO A 30 -1.28 -1.57 14.64
CA PRO A 30 0.11 -1.97 14.82
C PRO A 30 0.32 -3.01 15.93
N ASP A 31 1.17 -4.00 15.67
CA ASP A 31 1.51 -5.08 16.62
C ASP A 31 2.89 -4.94 17.29
N GLY A 32 3.68 -3.97 16.85
CA GLY A 32 5.03 -3.71 17.35
C GLY A 32 6.08 -4.75 16.96
N LEU A 33 5.80 -5.62 15.97
CA LEU A 33 6.72 -6.69 15.58
C LEU A 33 7.67 -6.29 14.45
N MET A 34 7.22 -5.48 13.49
CA MET A 34 8.01 -5.10 12.31
C MET A 34 7.72 -3.66 11.88
N ALA A 35 8.76 -3.00 11.35
CA ALA A 35 8.68 -1.68 10.75
C ALA A 35 9.44 -1.64 9.41
N ALA A 36 8.74 -1.42 8.31
CA ALA A 36 9.29 -1.41 6.96
C ALA A 36 9.43 0.02 6.44
N ALA A 37 10.62 0.45 6.03
CA ALA A 37 10.79 1.80 5.50
C ALA A 37 9.95 2.02 4.24
N SER A 38 9.29 3.17 4.14
CA SER A 38 8.64 3.57 2.89
C SER A 38 8.65 5.08 2.69
N ARG A 39 9.25 5.52 1.58
CA ARG A 39 9.50 6.93 1.27
C ARG A 39 9.80 7.10 -0.22
N PRO A 40 9.41 8.24 -0.81
CA PRO A 40 9.87 8.57 -2.16
C PRO A 40 11.38 8.86 -2.15
N GLU A 41 11.98 8.89 -3.34
CA GLU A 41 13.32 9.41 -3.48
C GLU A 41 13.41 10.87 -2.97
N SER A 42 14.54 11.19 -2.36
CA SER A 42 14.81 12.54 -1.89
C SER A 42 16.30 12.78 -1.76
N ARG A 43 16.71 14.00 -1.43
CA ARG A 43 18.14 14.34 -1.31
C ARG A 43 18.86 13.31 -0.45
N GLY A 44 19.85 12.62 -1.02
CA GLY A 44 20.69 11.63 -0.34
C GLY A 44 19.98 10.33 0.08
N LYS A 45 18.76 10.08 -0.39
CA LYS A 45 18.01 8.85 -0.15
C LYS A 45 17.41 8.32 -1.44
N ILE A 46 17.65 7.05 -1.73
CA ILE A 46 16.88 6.34 -2.74
C ILE A 46 15.46 6.08 -2.23
N GLU A 47 14.56 5.92 -3.19
CA GLU A 47 13.21 5.43 -2.95
C GLU A 47 13.23 4.05 -2.30
N ILE A 48 12.27 3.86 -1.39
CA ILE A 48 11.93 2.56 -0.80
C ILE A 48 10.41 2.49 -0.71
N GLU A 49 9.85 1.39 -1.16
CA GLU A 49 8.41 1.18 -1.16
C GLU A 49 8.11 -0.07 -0.36
N ALA A 50 7.17 0.05 0.59
CA ALA A 50 6.59 -1.08 1.28
C ALA A 50 5.13 -1.19 0.86
N ALA A 51 4.67 -2.41 0.61
CA ALA A 51 3.39 -2.69 0.00
C ALA A 51 2.65 -3.79 0.76
N ASP A 52 1.33 -3.68 0.87
CA ASP A 52 0.49 -4.77 1.37
C ASP A 52 -0.82 -4.83 0.61
N ASP A 53 -1.45 -6.00 0.57
CA ASP A 53 -2.53 -6.26 -0.36
C ASP A 53 -3.95 -6.05 0.18
N PHE A 54 -4.87 -5.86 -0.77
CA PHE A 54 -6.31 -5.87 -0.55
C PHE A 54 -7.02 -6.36 -1.81
N ILE A 55 -8.25 -6.83 -1.66
CA ILE A 55 -9.07 -7.33 -2.76
C ILE A 55 -10.37 -6.53 -2.84
N LEU A 56 -10.75 -6.16 -4.06
CA LEU A 56 -12.04 -5.57 -4.38
C LEU A 56 -12.91 -6.61 -5.10
N ALA A 57 -14.09 -6.90 -4.55
CA ALA A 57 -15.05 -7.82 -5.16
C ALA A 57 -15.94 -7.17 -6.22
N ALA A 58 -15.98 -5.83 -6.26
CA ALA A 58 -16.74 -5.01 -7.20
C ALA A 58 -15.90 -3.77 -7.58
N PRO A 59 -16.18 -3.11 -8.72
CA PRO A 59 -15.63 -1.80 -9.00
C PRO A 59 -15.88 -0.85 -7.82
N THR A 60 -14.86 -0.12 -7.39
CA THR A 60 -14.90 0.69 -6.17
C THR A 60 -14.18 2.02 -6.39
N LEU A 61 -14.80 3.11 -5.93
CA LEU A 61 -14.15 4.39 -5.75
C LEU A 61 -13.53 4.43 -4.35
N LEU A 62 -12.21 4.34 -4.25
CA LEU A 62 -11.52 4.53 -2.97
C LEU A 62 -11.24 6.01 -2.74
N ASP A 63 -11.85 6.58 -1.70
CA ASP A 63 -11.74 8.00 -1.38
C ASP A 63 -10.81 8.30 -0.22
N ARG A 64 -10.59 7.32 0.68
CA ARG A 64 -9.84 7.50 1.92
C ARG A 64 -9.00 6.29 2.25
N ALA A 65 -7.91 6.55 2.96
CA ALA A 65 -7.15 5.52 3.64
C ALA A 65 -6.67 5.99 5.01
N THR A 66 -6.39 5.04 5.89
CA THR A 66 -5.56 5.30 7.07
C THR A 66 -4.36 4.38 7.05
N PHE A 67 -3.22 4.84 7.54
CA PHE A 67 -2.06 3.97 7.76
C PHE A 67 -1.24 4.45 8.94
N THR A 68 -0.67 3.50 9.69
CA THR A 68 0.05 3.79 10.93
C THR A 68 1.51 3.40 10.80
N GLY A 69 2.40 4.31 11.17
CA GLY A 69 3.84 4.10 11.07
C GLY A 69 4.62 4.74 12.20
N LEU A 70 5.94 4.66 12.08
CA LEU A 70 6.92 5.20 13.02
C LEU A 70 7.70 6.32 12.35
N LEU A 71 7.75 7.50 12.99
CA LEU A 71 8.74 8.52 12.66
C LEU A 71 10.05 8.17 13.37
N PHE A 72 10.97 7.56 12.63
CA PHE A 72 12.28 7.16 13.12
C PHE A 72 13.31 8.25 12.81
N HIS A 73 13.95 8.81 13.84
CA HIS A 73 14.86 9.96 13.73
C HIS A 73 14.24 11.19 13.03
N GLY A 74 12.97 11.47 13.32
CA GLY A 74 12.30 12.69 12.88
C GLY A 74 11.04 12.99 13.68
N GLY A 75 10.25 13.96 13.22
CA GLY A 75 8.98 14.34 13.86
C GLY A 75 7.94 14.91 12.89
N PRO A 76 6.68 15.13 13.33
CA PRO A 76 5.59 15.53 12.44
C PRO A 76 5.86 16.83 11.65
N GLY A 77 6.57 17.78 12.26
CA GLY A 77 6.98 19.03 11.60
C GLY A 77 7.97 18.86 10.45
N GLU A 78 8.52 17.65 10.27
CA GLU A 78 9.46 17.30 9.22
C GLU A 78 8.81 16.59 8.04
N ILE A 79 7.51 16.26 8.09
CA ILE A 79 6.80 15.65 6.96
C ILE A 79 6.77 16.65 5.79
N ARG A 80 7.22 16.22 4.62
CA ARG A 80 7.29 17.05 3.39
C ARG A 80 6.38 16.56 2.28
N GLN A 81 6.19 15.25 2.19
CA GLN A 81 5.31 14.65 1.21
C GLN A 81 4.67 13.39 1.80
N VAL A 82 3.40 13.20 1.50
CA VAL A 82 2.70 11.92 1.62
C VAL A 82 2.31 11.50 0.21
N ARG A 83 2.60 10.26 -0.15
CA ARG A 83 2.28 9.65 -1.43
C ARG A 83 1.65 8.29 -1.16
N VAL A 84 0.63 7.94 -1.93
CA VAL A 84 0.04 6.61 -1.96
C VAL A 84 0.07 6.14 -3.41
N GLU A 85 0.53 4.92 -3.62
CA GLU A 85 0.46 4.25 -4.92
C GLU A 85 -0.37 2.97 -4.81
N ILE A 86 -1.01 2.62 -5.92
CA ILE A 86 -1.75 1.38 -6.11
C ILE A 86 -1.04 0.56 -7.17
N TYR A 87 -0.68 -0.68 -6.84
CA TYR A 87 -0.14 -1.66 -7.79
C TYR A 87 -1.15 -2.78 -7.99
N ARG A 88 -1.11 -3.44 -9.14
CA ARG A 88 -1.84 -4.70 -9.36
C ARG A 88 -0.99 -5.88 -8.93
N VAL A 89 -1.61 -7.02 -8.71
CA VAL A 89 -0.86 -8.27 -8.50
C VAL A 89 -0.10 -8.67 -9.77
N PHE A 90 1.17 -9.08 -9.62
CA PHE A 90 1.97 -9.66 -10.69
C PHE A 90 1.25 -10.89 -11.29
N PRO A 91 1.22 -11.09 -12.63
CA PRO A 91 2.05 -10.43 -13.65
C PRO A 91 1.40 -9.23 -14.35
N ASN A 92 0.32 -8.65 -13.81
CA ASN A 92 -0.24 -7.43 -14.39
C ASN A 92 0.81 -6.31 -14.41
N ASP A 93 0.77 -5.42 -15.41
CA ASP A 93 1.71 -4.30 -15.57
C ASP A 93 3.19 -4.65 -15.42
N SER A 94 3.59 -5.85 -15.86
CA SER A 94 4.94 -6.37 -15.63
C SER A 94 5.57 -6.92 -16.91
N ASP A 95 6.87 -6.74 -17.07
CA ASP A 95 7.64 -7.42 -18.10
C ASP A 95 8.01 -8.82 -17.60
N THR A 96 7.29 -9.82 -18.08
CA THR A 96 7.51 -11.22 -17.68
C THR A 96 8.69 -11.90 -18.38
N THR A 97 9.39 -11.18 -19.27
CA THR A 97 10.55 -11.72 -20.01
C THR A 97 11.88 -11.42 -19.35
N ARG A 98 11.93 -10.48 -18.40
CA ARG A 98 13.15 -10.13 -17.67
C ARG A 98 13.54 -11.20 -16.66
N THR A 99 14.84 -11.23 -16.33
CA THR A 99 15.33 -12.08 -15.25
C THR A 99 14.99 -11.43 -13.91
N ILE A 100 14.28 -12.16 -13.05
CA ILE A 100 13.99 -11.70 -11.69
C ILE A 100 15.26 -11.74 -10.83
N GLN A 101 15.40 -10.77 -9.93
CA GLN A 101 16.50 -10.65 -8.97
C GLN A 101 16.08 -11.06 -7.55
N VAL A 102 14.90 -11.66 -7.40
CA VAL A 102 14.32 -12.06 -6.11
C VAL A 102 13.94 -13.54 -6.13
N PRO A 103 13.74 -14.18 -4.96
CA PRO A 103 13.39 -15.59 -4.90
C PRO A 103 12.09 -15.94 -5.64
N THR A 104 11.10 -15.05 -5.62
CA THR A 104 9.83 -15.21 -6.34
C THR A 104 9.15 -13.87 -6.59
N ARG A 105 8.37 -13.80 -7.67
CA ARG A 105 7.41 -12.72 -7.98
C ARG A 105 5.96 -13.21 -7.93
N THR A 106 5.74 -14.46 -7.55
CA THR A 106 4.38 -14.99 -7.38
C THR A 106 3.64 -14.16 -6.35
N ASN A 107 2.55 -13.54 -6.80
CA ASN A 107 1.67 -12.70 -6.00
C ASN A 107 2.36 -11.51 -5.32
N SER A 108 3.43 -10.99 -5.92
CA SER A 108 3.99 -9.71 -5.50
C SER A 108 3.21 -8.55 -6.14
N PRO A 109 3.50 -7.29 -5.78
CA PRO A 109 3.12 -6.15 -6.61
C PRO A 109 3.69 -6.25 -8.04
N SER A 110 3.05 -5.54 -8.97
CA SER A 110 3.47 -5.38 -10.37
C SER A 110 4.78 -4.60 -10.52
N ASP A 111 5.32 -4.56 -11.74
CA ASP A 111 6.53 -3.75 -12.00
C ASP A 111 6.21 -2.25 -11.99
N VAL A 112 5.06 -1.87 -12.53
CA VAL A 112 4.62 -0.47 -12.66
C VAL A 112 3.39 -0.20 -11.79
N ALA A 113 3.37 0.98 -11.13
CA ALA A 113 2.20 1.47 -10.42
C ALA A 113 1.03 1.68 -11.38
N LEU A 114 -0.17 1.24 -10.98
CA LEU A 114 -1.39 1.51 -11.74
C LEU A 114 -1.78 2.98 -11.64
N ALA A 115 -1.70 3.55 -10.44
CA ALA A 115 -2.07 4.94 -10.15
C ALA A 115 -1.42 5.42 -8.85
N ASP A 116 -1.25 6.75 -8.73
CA ASP A 116 -0.74 7.40 -7.52
C ASP A 116 -1.56 8.63 -7.12
N ARG A 117 -1.44 9.01 -5.84
CA ARG A 117 -1.89 10.29 -5.28
C ARG A 117 -0.82 10.81 -4.33
N SER A 118 -0.53 12.10 -4.38
CA SER A 118 0.48 12.72 -3.54
C SER A 118 0.15 14.16 -3.18
N THR A 119 0.68 14.60 -2.04
CA THR A 119 0.60 16.01 -1.63
C THR A 119 1.41 16.92 -2.54
N ALA A 120 2.41 16.38 -3.26
CA ALA A 120 3.23 17.16 -4.20
C ALA A 120 2.46 17.49 -5.48
N ASP A 121 1.58 16.58 -5.91
CA ASP A 121 0.72 16.76 -7.09
C ASP A 121 -0.61 17.46 -6.74
N GLY A 122 -0.86 17.69 -5.45
CA GLY A 122 -2.05 18.39 -4.95
C GLY A 122 -3.34 17.58 -5.04
N ASN A 123 -3.25 16.26 -5.26
CA ASN A 123 -4.37 15.33 -5.40
C ASN A 123 -4.53 14.40 -4.19
N LEU A 124 -3.83 14.67 -3.09
CA LEU A 124 -3.95 14.00 -1.80
C LEU A 124 -3.92 15.04 -0.68
N GLN A 125 -4.87 14.92 0.25
CA GLN A 125 -4.86 15.64 1.52
C GLN A 125 -4.60 14.66 2.66
N PHE A 126 -4.05 15.13 3.77
CA PHE A 126 -3.83 14.29 4.94
C PHE A 126 -3.92 15.07 6.25
N THR A 127 -4.23 14.34 7.31
CA THR A 127 -3.91 14.73 8.68
C THR A 127 -2.99 13.68 9.30
N ALA A 128 -2.14 14.11 10.23
CA ALA A 128 -1.20 13.23 10.91
C ALA A 128 -1.34 13.38 12.43
N THR A 129 -1.61 12.28 13.11
CA THR A 129 -1.87 12.24 14.56
C THR A 129 -0.82 11.38 15.24
N VAL A 130 -0.03 11.97 16.13
CA VAL A 130 0.89 11.21 16.98
C VAL A 130 0.06 10.44 18.01
N LEU A 131 0.19 9.11 18.00
CA LEU A 131 -0.52 8.19 18.91
C LEU A 131 0.30 7.92 20.17
N ASP A 132 1.61 7.68 19.99
CA ASP A 132 2.57 7.52 21.07
C ASP A 132 3.86 8.29 20.74
N SER A 133 4.40 8.98 21.75
CA SER A 133 5.68 9.67 21.65
C SER A 133 6.89 8.72 21.58
N HIS A 134 6.73 7.48 22.01
CA HIS A 134 7.80 6.48 22.05
C HIS A 134 7.23 5.05 21.93
N PHE A 135 7.10 4.59 20.68
CA PHE A 135 6.64 3.24 20.36
C PHE A 135 7.81 2.34 19.96
N PRO A 136 8.06 1.23 20.68
CA PRO A 136 9.10 0.27 20.34
C PRO A 136 8.64 -0.74 19.28
N VAL A 137 9.54 -1.14 18.39
CA VAL A 137 9.32 -2.19 17.39
C VAL A 137 10.44 -3.23 17.48
N ALA A 138 10.08 -4.51 17.45
CA ALA A 138 11.01 -5.61 17.66
C ALA A 138 12.07 -5.75 16.54
N ASN A 139 11.72 -5.43 15.29
CA ASN A 139 12.65 -5.44 14.16
C ASN A 139 12.26 -4.39 13.10
N SER A 140 13.18 -4.07 12.21
CA SER A 140 12.94 -3.16 11.08
C SER A 140 13.62 -3.61 9.79
N VAL A 141 13.10 -3.15 8.66
CA VAL A 141 13.77 -3.23 7.35
C VAL A 141 13.90 -1.82 6.77
N ILE A 142 15.13 -1.32 6.63
CA ILE A 142 15.42 0.02 6.10
C ILE A 142 16.38 -0.02 4.90
N ASN A 143 17.57 -0.61 5.05
CA ASN A 143 18.62 -0.66 4.03
C ASN A 143 18.97 -2.10 3.62
N GLY A 144 18.58 -3.10 4.40
CA GLY A 144 18.81 -4.53 4.21
C GLY A 144 18.03 -5.16 3.05
N ILE A 145 17.64 -4.37 2.05
CA ILE A 145 16.87 -4.80 0.88
C ILE A 145 17.88 -5.11 -0.24
N ARG A 146 18.14 -6.40 -0.46
CA ARG A 146 19.20 -6.89 -1.36
C ARG A 146 18.66 -7.93 -2.34
N PRO A 147 19.19 -8.00 -3.57
CA PRO A 147 18.81 -9.04 -4.51
C PRO A 147 19.24 -10.43 -4.03
N SER A 148 18.60 -11.45 -4.60
CA SER A 148 19.00 -12.85 -4.48
C SER A 148 20.42 -13.06 -5.02
N PRO A 149 21.27 -13.86 -4.35
CA PRO A 149 20.96 -14.74 -3.20
C PRO A 149 21.23 -14.14 -1.81
N ASP A 150 21.53 -12.85 -1.71
CA ASP A 150 21.97 -12.18 -0.47
C ASP A 150 20.83 -11.41 0.23
N GLN A 151 19.57 -11.72 -0.09
CA GLN A 151 18.38 -11.04 0.43
C GLN A 151 18.15 -11.28 1.92
N PHE A 152 18.68 -12.38 2.47
CA PHE A 152 18.54 -12.76 3.87
C PHE A 152 19.44 -11.91 4.77
N THR A 153 18.96 -10.73 5.16
CA THR A 153 19.72 -9.79 6.00
C THR A 153 19.33 -9.86 7.48
N GLY A 154 18.18 -10.44 7.81
CA GLY A 154 17.62 -10.47 9.16
C GLY A 154 16.95 -9.16 9.60
N GLY A 155 16.96 -8.12 8.75
CA GLY A 155 16.58 -6.76 9.14
C GLY A 155 17.66 -6.03 9.96
N GLU A 156 17.37 -4.82 10.40
CA GLU A 156 18.29 -3.96 11.18
C GLU A 156 18.11 -4.03 12.70
N GLY A 157 17.22 -4.91 13.19
CA GLY A 157 16.95 -5.06 14.62
C GLY A 157 15.95 -4.04 15.15
N ALA A 158 15.84 -3.98 16.48
CA ALA A 158 14.83 -3.18 17.16
C ALA A 158 15.04 -1.67 16.99
N VAL A 159 13.94 -0.95 16.78
CA VAL A 159 13.89 0.51 16.64
C VAL A 159 12.79 1.10 17.52
N ALA A 160 12.83 2.41 17.75
CA ALA A 160 11.76 3.13 18.43
C ALA A 160 11.67 4.57 17.91
N GLY A 161 10.48 5.16 17.97
CA GLY A 161 10.17 6.49 17.45
C GLY A 161 8.78 6.95 17.85
N GLN A 162 8.26 7.98 17.19
CA GLN A 162 6.88 8.43 17.41
C GLN A 162 5.94 7.59 16.55
N GLU A 163 5.00 6.89 17.18
CA GLU A 163 3.92 6.25 16.44
C GLU A 163 2.96 7.32 15.94
N ILE A 164 2.63 7.24 14.66
CA ILE A 164 1.84 8.25 13.98
C ILE A 164 0.85 7.57 13.04
N ARG A 165 -0.41 8.01 13.09
CA ARG A 165 -1.42 7.65 12.10
C ARG A 165 -1.57 8.77 11.09
N PHE A 166 -1.64 8.39 9.82
CA PHE A 166 -2.05 9.26 8.72
C PHE A 166 -3.48 8.92 8.35
N ASP A 167 -4.33 9.94 8.29
CA ASP A 167 -5.67 9.87 7.70
C ASP A 167 -5.60 10.64 6.37
N VAL A 168 -5.75 9.95 5.24
CA VAL A 168 -5.60 10.55 3.89
C VAL A 168 -6.92 10.57 3.12
N GLU A 169 -7.10 11.61 2.33
CA GLU A 169 -8.22 11.81 1.41
C GLU A 169 -7.66 11.95 -0.03
N PHE A 170 -8.23 11.19 -0.97
CA PHE A 170 -7.85 11.18 -2.37
C PHE A 170 -8.77 12.08 -3.19
N ASP A 171 -8.20 13.02 -3.94
CA ASP A 171 -8.95 13.91 -4.83
C ASP A 171 -8.26 14.05 -6.20
N PRO A 172 -8.70 13.32 -7.23
CA PRO A 172 -9.90 12.48 -7.26
C PRO A 172 -9.70 11.13 -6.54
N PRO A 173 -10.79 10.43 -6.15
CA PRO A 173 -10.73 9.04 -5.69
C PRO A 173 -9.98 8.12 -6.68
N PHE A 174 -9.49 6.98 -6.20
CA PHE A 174 -9.04 5.91 -7.10
C PHE A 174 -10.26 5.14 -7.63
N ASP A 175 -10.43 5.09 -8.94
CA ASP A 175 -11.47 4.31 -9.61
C ASP A 175 -10.88 2.96 -10.04
N LEU A 176 -11.16 1.92 -9.26
CA LEU A 176 -10.55 0.60 -9.41
C LEU A 176 -11.61 -0.44 -9.78
N SER A 177 -11.29 -1.31 -10.74
CA SER A 177 -12.11 -2.49 -11.02
C SER A 177 -12.04 -3.52 -9.89
N ALA A 178 -12.95 -4.49 -9.88
CA ALA A 178 -12.80 -5.67 -9.02
C ALA A 178 -11.52 -6.45 -9.39
N ASP A 179 -10.54 -6.50 -8.48
CA ASP A 179 -9.26 -7.19 -8.66
C ASP A 179 -8.47 -7.27 -7.33
N HIS A 180 -7.25 -7.79 -7.40
CA HIS A 180 -6.25 -7.84 -6.33
C HIS A 180 -5.20 -6.74 -6.51
N PHE A 181 -5.09 -5.87 -5.50
CA PHE A 181 -4.22 -4.70 -5.52
C PHE A 181 -3.28 -4.67 -4.31
N PHE A 182 -2.29 -3.81 -4.40
CA PHE A 182 -1.39 -3.46 -3.31
C PHE A 182 -1.48 -1.98 -3.00
N PHE A 183 -1.56 -1.65 -1.71
CA PHE A 183 -1.48 -0.31 -1.16
C PHE A 183 -0.04 -0.01 -0.75
N VAL A 184 0.50 1.11 -1.23
CA VAL A 184 1.89 1.54 -0.99
C VAL A 184 1.93 2.94 -0.37
N PRO A 185 1.95 3.08 0.96
CA PRO A 185 2.04 4.38 1.62
C PRO A 185 3.49 4.83 1.77
N GLN A 186 3.83 5.99 1.23
CA GLN A 186 5.16 6.58 1.33
C GLN A 186 5.12 7.94 2.03
N VAL A 187 6.07 8.19 2.93
CA VAL A 187 6.19 9.48 3.61
C VAL A 187 7.62 10.00 3.54
N GLN A 188 7.77 11.20 2.99
CA GLN A 188 9.05 11.91 2.97
C GLN A 188 9.21 12.75 4.24
N LEU A 189 10.32 12.53 4.95
CA LEU A 189 10.76 13.40 6.03
C LEU A 189 11.86 14.35 5.56
N GLN A 190 11.93 15.53 6.18
CA GLN A 190 13.01 16.48 5.98
C GLN A 190 14.34 15.90 6.47
N GLY A 191 15.42 16.25 5.78
CA GLY A 191 16.78 15.91 6.21
C GLY A 191 17.23 14.51 5.77
N GLN A 192 18.46 14.17 6.15
CA GLN A 192 19.14 12.97 5.65
C GLN A 192 18.99 11.75 6.58
N GLY A 193 18.60 11.95 7.83
CA GLY A 193 18.58 10.88 8.85
C GLY A 193 17.23 10.20 9.07
N GLY A 194 16.11 10.95 8.95
CA GLY A 194 14.79 10.44 9.34
C GLY A 194 14.15 9.48 8.34
N ASN A 195 13.41 8.49 8.82
CA ASN A 195 12.60 7.60 8.00
C ASN A 195 11.18 7.52 8.53
N PHE A 196 10.22 7.43 7.62
CA PHE A 196 8.95 6.81 7.94
C PHE A 196 9.09 5.31 7.78
N LEU A 197 8.70 4.56 8.81
CA LEU A 197 8.63 3.12 8.79
C LEU A 197 7.18 2.68 8.97
N TRP A 198 6.60 2.02 7.98
CA TRP A 198 5.24 1.48 8.06
C TRP A 198 5.21 0.32 9.06
N LEU A 199 4.33 0.39 10.05
CA LEU A 199 4.24 -0.61 11.11
C LEU A 199 3.44 -1.82 10.64
N SER A 200 3.88 -3.00 11.06
CA SER A 200 3.12 -4.22 10.85
C SER A 200 1.87 -4.28 11.72
N ALA A 201 0.84 -4.90 11.18
CA ALA A 201 -0.31 -5.42 11.89
C ALA A 201 -0.16 -6.94 12.10
N PRO A 202 -1.02 -7.57 12.95
CA PRO A 202 -0.96 -8.99 13.22
C PRO A 202 -0.90 -9.86 11.96
N ARG A 203 -0.34 -11.07 12.13
CA ARG A 203 -0.18 -12.06 11.06
C ARG A 203 -1.40 -12.09 10.13
N PRO A 204 -1.21 -12.11 8.80
CA PRO A 204 -2.30 -12.30 7.84
C PRO A 204 -3.18 -13.49 8.27
N GLY A 205 -4.41 -13.16 8.66
CA GLY A 205 -5.47 -14.13 8.89
C GLY A 205 -6.09 -14.52 7.54
N PRO A 206 -7.07 -15.43 7.48
CA PRO A 206 -7.82 -15.63 6.26
C PRO A 206 -8.78 -14.44 6.06
N GLN A 207 -8.25 -13.24 5.80
CA GLN A 207 -9.08 -12.13 5.29
C GLN A 207 -9.56 -12.50 3.88
N PHE A 208 -8.72 -13.17 3.09
CA PHE A 208 -9.06 -13.78 1.80
C PHE A 208 -8.07 -14.90 1.43
N PRO A 209 -8.44 -15.83 0.51
CA PRO A 209 -7.49 -16.81 -0.03
C PRO A 209 -6.37 -16.09 -0.78
N GLY A 210 -5.14 -16.24 -0.31
CA GLY A 210 -4.00 -15.54 -0.89
C GLY A 210 -3.75 -14.14 -0.32
N ASP A 211 -4.16 -13.86 0.92
CA ASP A 211 -3.52 -12.82 1.76
C ASP A 211 -2.09 -13.29 2.06
N LEU A 212 -1.11 -12.52 1.59
CA LEU A 212 0.21 -13.06 1.30
C LEU A 212 1.36 -12.41 2.02
N GLN A 213 1.14 -11.42 2.89
CA GLN A 213 2.13 -10.65 3.63
C GLN A 213 2.64 -9.40 2.91
N MET A 214 3.19 -8.48 3.71
CA MET A 214 3.87 -7.25 3.32
C MET A 214 5.12 -7.52 2.47
N TRP A 215 5.29 -6.68 1.45
CA TRP A 215 6.41 -6.64 0.51
C TRP A 215 7.21 -5.35 0.65
N ILE A 216 8.45 -5.36 0.19
CA ILE A 216 9.31 -4.18 0.14
C ILE A 216 10.26 -4.23 -1.06
N ARG A 217 10.58 -3.06 -1.64
CA ARG A 217 11.66 -2.87 -2.61
C ARG A 217 12.38 -1.55 -2.40
N ASN A 218 13.56 -1.41 -3.01
CA ASN A 218 14.27 -0.15 -3.14
C ASN A 218 14.60 0.11 -4.62
N ALA A 219 15.00 1.33 -4.95
CA ALA A 219 15.33 1.71 -6.34
C ALA A 219 16.43 0.86 -7.01
N ASN A 220 17.27 0.14 -6.25
CA ASN A 220 18.28 -0.75 -6.82
C ASN A 220 17.74 -2.15 -7.13
N LEU A 221 16.61 -2.52 -6.53
CA LEU A 221 15.92 -3.79 -6.74
C LEU A 221 14.77 -3.66 -7.76
N ASP A 222 14.35 -2.43 -8.06
CA ASP A 222 13.29 -2.13 -9.02
C ASP A 222 13.48 -2.92 -10.33
N PRO A 223 12.45 -3.63 -10.83
CA PRO A 223 11.06 -3.65 -10.34
C PRO A 223 10.70 -4.82 -9.42
N ASP A 224 11.68 -5.54 -8.89
CA ASP A 224 11.45 -6.68 -8.01
C ASP A 224 11.13 -6.35 -6.57
N TRP A 225 10.31 -7.20 -5.96
CA TRP A 225 9.81 -7.07 -4.59
C TRP A 225 10.23 -8.26 -3.75
N LEU A 226 10.57 -8.02 -2.49
CA LEU A 226 10.86 -9.05 -1.49
C LEU A 226 9.74 -9.09 -0.46
N ARG A 227 9.39 -10.28 0.01
CA ARG A 227 8.54 -10.42 1.19
C ARG A 227 9.33 -10.03 2.42
N VAL A 228 8.81 -9.09 3.21
CA VAL A 228 9.51 -8.57 4.40
C VAL A 228 9.86 -9.71 5.37
N GLY A 229 8.88 -10.55 5.68
CA GLY A 229 9.08 -11.67 6.61
C GLY A 229 9.83 -12.85 5.98
N THR A 230 9.34 -13.36 4.86
CA THR A 230 9.88 -14.59 4.24
C THR A 230 11.26 -14.42 3.62
N ASP A 231 11.49 -13.34 2.87
CA ASP A 231 12.73 -13.21 2.09
C ASP A 231 13.81 -12.43 2.84
N ILE A 232 13.47 -11.49 3.74
CA ILE A 232 14.47 -10.64 4.41
C ILE A 232 14.77 -11.11 5.83
N VAL A 233 13.75 -11.28 6.68
CA VAL A 233 13.93 -11.68 8.09
C VAL A 233 14.36 -13.14 8.20
N ASP A 234 13.75 -14.01 7.38
CA ASP A 234 14.00 -15.45 7.35
C ASP A 234 13.69 -16.18 8.69
N GLY A 235 13.95 -17.48 8.72
CA GLY A 235 13.82 -18.35 9.89
C GLY A 235 13.29 -19.73 9.51
N ALA A 236 13.39 -20.70 10.42
CA ALA A 236 12.84 -22.05 10.20
C ALA A 236 11.32 -22.04 9.95
N SER A 237 10.63 -21.00 10.41
CA SER A 237 9.24 -20.68 10.08
C SER A 237 9.18 -19.16 9.97
N PRO A 238 9.39 -18.59 8.77
CA PRO A 238 9.52 -17.16 8.63
C PRO A 238 8.23 -16.47 9.10
N PRO A 239 8.33 -15.34 9.81
CA PRO A 239 7.17 -14.57 10.17
C PRO A 239 6.51 -14.01 8.91
N THR A 240 5.21 -13.73 9.00
CA THR A 240 4.46 -13.02 7.97
C THR A 240 3.74 -11.86 8.64
N PHE A 241 3.75 -10.71 8.00
CA PHE A 241 3.25 -9.45 8.53
C PHE A 241 2.28 -8.84 7.52
N ASN A 242 1.23 -8.18 7.99
CA ASN A 242 0.48 -7.23 7.16
C ASN A 242 0.91 -5.82 7.53
N GLY A 243 0.65 -4.82 6.69
CA GLY A 243 0.78 -3.42 7.03
C GLY A 243 -0.41 -2.96 7.85
N SER A 244 -0.21 -2.02 8.77
CA SER A 244 -1.32 -1.40 9.48
C SER A 244 -1.95 -0.32 8.60
N PHE A 245 -3.09 -0.65 7.97
CA PHE A 245 -3.87 0.29 7.17
C PHE A 245 -5.37 -0.07 7.10
N SER A 246 -6.15 0.91 6.64
CA SER A 246 -7.53 0.73 6.23
C SER A 246 -7.83 1.50 4.96
N LEU A 247 -8.83 1.06 4.21
CA LEU A 247 -9.34 1.73 3.01
C LEU A 247 -10.84 1.97 3.16
N SER A 248 -11.34 3.06 2.57
CA SER A 248 -12.77 3.37 2.55
C SER A 248 -13.17 4.01 1.23
N GLY A 249 -14.43 3.84 0.88
CA GLY A 249 -14.96 4.32 -0.40
C GLY A 249 -16.38 3.82 -0.66
N GLU A 250 -16.73 3.74 -1.94
CA GLU A 250 -18.06 3.34 -2.40
C GLU A 250 -17.96 2.34 -3.56
N THR A 251 -18.73 1.25 -3.52
CA THR A 251 -18.84 0.31 -4.65
C THR A 251 -19.77 0.85 -5.73
N GLN A 252 -19.42 0.65 -7.01
CA GLN A 252 -20.21 1.12 -8.16
C GLN A 252 -21.17 0.06 -8.71
#